data_AF-A0A2H1VES4-F1
#
_entry.id   AF-A0A2H1VES4-F1
#
_cell.length_a   1.000
_cell.length_b   1.000
_cell.length_c   1.000
_cell.angle_alpha   90.00
_cell.angle_beta   90.00
_cell.angle_gamma   90.00
#
_symmetry.space_group_name_H-M   'P 1'
#
loop_
_entity.id
_entity.type
_entity.pdbx_description
1 polymer ?
#
loop_
_entity_poly.entity_id
_entity_poly.type
_entity_poly.pdbx_seq_one_letter_code
_entity_poly.pdbx_strand_id
1 'polypeptide(L)'
;MGEAEEFNTLAFEKRLMHLKDTQESIQGLSAWCLKQRPHHKKIVSSWLNVLKRVKVEQRLVLFYLANDVIQYSKRKNYEFVESWGLNLQKATPLVRDDKVRPKILRIFKIWEQRSVYDDEFLSDLTGLLSAGAVKKSDDDSEFQPSQLVNKIKQCSVLEADTDLRLKEIHESHLELSDAELLRASLKERGNKDDVEKELNDGIACVERYTAALQREIVAREALLALLSTATQYYATQRGEVKVVAYAYKNFGARVKALKRKLDELIPTLPNAAPSPPQRDEDVPSPGPDEDLELPVPENTGDDDEIAYNIDQTFNSSIAADGSLYNLGLTSFLTSENP
;
A
#
# COMPACT_ATOMS: atom_id res chain seq x y z
N MET A 1 37.21 7.62 -33.40
CA MET A 1 35.75 7.74 -33.25
C MET A 1 35.23 6.34 -32.99
N GLY A 2 34.83 6.02 -31.76
CA GLY A 2 34.19 4.74 -31.47
C GLY A 2 32.70 4.91 -31.68
N GLU A 3 32.10 4.08 -32.52
CA GLU A 3 30.65 4.03 -32.75
C GLU A 3 29.91 3.97 -31.41
N ALA A 4 28.96 4.87 -31.21
CA ALA A 4 28.06 4.82 -30.07
C ALA A 4 27.11 3.63 -30.30
N GLU A 5 27.45 2.45 -29.76
CA GLU A 5 26.54 1.31 -29.72
C GLU A 5 25.19 1.76 -29.16
N GLU A 6 24.14 1.61 -29.95
CA GLU A 6 22.79 1.95 -29.54
C GLU A 6 22.36 1.06 -28.36
N PHE A 7 21.91 1.69 -27.26
CA PHE A 7 21.49 0.94 -26.08
C PHE A 7 20.21 0.14 -26.37
N ASN A 8 20.34 -1.18 -26.46
CA ASN A 8 19.22 -2.09 -26.62
C ASN A 8 18.61 -2.47 -25.25
N THR A 9 17.50 -1.81 -24.91
CA THR A 9 16.72 -2.01 -23.69
C THR A 9 16.33 -3.47 -23.47
N LEU A 10 15.75 -4.13 -24.49
CA LEU A 10 15.23 -5.50 -24.38
C LEU A 10 16.34 -6.52 -24.14
N ALA A 11 17.46 -6.37 -24.85
CA ALA A 11 18.62 -7.23 -24.67
C ALA A 11 19.21 -7.09 -23.26
N PHE A 12 19.26 -5.86 -22.72
CA PHE A 12 19.72 -5.62 -21.37
C PHE A 12 18.76 -6.19 -20.31
N GLU A 13 17.44 -6.00 -20.48
CA GLU A 13 16.43 -6.60 -19.59
C GLU A 13 16.51 -8.14 -19.59
N LYS A 14 16.75 -8.77 -20.74
CA LYS A 14 16.98 -10.21 -20.82
C LYS A 14 18.22 -10.63 -20.02
N ARG A 15 19.31 -9.86 -20.07
CA ARG A 15 20.52 -10.12 -19.26
C ARG A 15 20.25 -9.97 -17.76
N LEU A 16 19.44 -8.99 -17.34
CA LEU A 16 19.03 -8.81 -15.96
C LEU A 16 18.17 -9.97 -15.43
N MET A 17 17.25 -10.49 -16.25
CA MET A 17 16.41 -11.65 -15.89
C MET A 17 17.23 -12.94 -15.66
N HIS A 18 18.35 -13.09 -16.39
CA HIS A 18 19.23 -14.28 -16.31
C HIS A 18 20.47 -14.05 -15.44
N LEU A 19 20.54 -12.93 -14.71
CA LEU A 19 21.67 -12.61 -13.85
C LEU A 19 21.78 -13.65 -12.73
N LYS A 20 22.95 -14.27 -12.58
CA LYS A 20 23.19 -15.30 -11.56
C LYS A 20 23.67 -14.68 -10.25
N ASP A 21 23.34 -15.32 -9.13
CA ASP A 21 23.86 -14.99 -7.79
C ASP A 21 25.30 -15.49 -7.60
N THR A 22 26.21 -15.07 -8.50
CA THR A 22 27.65 -15.31 -8.37
C THR A 22 28.41 -14.01 -8.57
N GLN A 23 29.55 -13.90 -7.88
CA GLN A 23 30.36 -12.68 -7.92
C GLN A 23 30.80 -12.34 -9.35
N GLU A 24 31.20 -13.35 -10.13
CA GLU A 24 31.66 -13.19 -11.52
C GLU A 24 30.53 -12.66 -12.41
N SER A 25 29.32 -13.20 -12.24
CA SER A 25 28.15 -12.78 -13.03
C SER A 25 27.75 -11.34 -12.71
N ILE A 26 27.72 -10.98 -11.43
CA ILE A 26 27.35 -9.64 -10.96
C ILE A 26 28.40 -8.62 -11.39
N GLN A 27 29.68 -8.89 -11.16
CA GLN A 27 30.78 -7.99 -11.53
C GLN A 27 30.91 -7.86 -13.05
N GLY A 28 30.71 -8.94 -13.81
CA GLY A 28 30.69 -8.91 -15.26
C GLY A 28 29.60 -7.99 -15.81
N LEU A 29 28.38 -8.07 -15.28
CA LEU A 29 27.29 -7.20 -15.71
C LEU A 29 27.45 -5.75 -15.21
N SER A 30 27.97 -5.57 -14.00
CA SER A 30 28.31 -4.26 -13.43
C SER A 30 29.34 -3.53 -14.30
N ALA A 31 30.42 -4.20 -14.69
CA ALA A 31 31.44 -3.65 -15.57
C ALA A 31 30.86 -3.24 -16.94
N TRP A 32 29.91 -4.00 -17.48
CA TRP A 32 29.20 -3.62 -18.69
C TRP A 32 28.33 -2.37 -18.48
N CYS A 33 27.58 -2.27 -17.38
CA CYS A 33 26.78 -1.08 -17.06
C CYS A 33 27.65 0.18 -16.96
N LEU A 34 28.84 0.07 -16.33
CA LEU A 34 29.78 1.17 -16.17
C LEU A 34 30.41 1.63 -17.50
N LYS A 35 30.61 0.71 -18.46
CA LYS A 35 31.02 1.06 -19.84
C LYS A 35 29.92 1.83 -20.56
N GLN A 36 28.66 1.42 -20.36
CA GLN A 36 27.46 2.03 -20.94
C GLN A 36 26.90 3.20 -20.12
N ARG A 37 27.74 3.87 -19.30
CA ARG A 37 27.33 4.99 -18.42
C ARG A 37 26.62 6.16 -19.12
N PRO A 38 26.86 6.52 -20.40
CA PRO A 38 26.04 7.56 -21.06
C PRO A 38 24.55 7.22 -21.10
N HIS A 39 24.20 5.93 -20.96
CA HIS A 39 22.82 5.44 -20.91
C HIS A 39 22.35 5.13 -19.49
N HIS A 40 22.97 5.73 -18.46
CA HIS A 40 22.68 5.46 -17.06
C HIS A 40 21.18 5.50 -16.72
N LYS A 41 20.42 6.49 -17.22
CA LYS A 41 18.97 6.57 -16.98
C LYS A 41 18.21 5.36 -17.54
N LYS A 42 18.56 4.90 -18.75
CA LYS A 42 17.94 3.73 -19.38
C LYS A 42 18.28 2.46 -18.61
N ILE A 43 19.55 2.30 -18.20
CA ILE A 43 20.01 1.16 -17.38
C ILE A 43 19.21 1.06 -16.08
N VAL A 44 19.09 2.17 -15.33
CA VAL A 44 18.36 2.18 -14.05
C VAL A 44 16.87 1.92 -14.25
N SER A 45 16.28 2.45 -15.33
CA SER A 45 14.87 2.22 -15.65
C SER A 45 14.59 0.76 -15.99
N SER A 46 15.43 0.14 -16.85
CA SER A 46 15.36 -1.29 -17.16
C SER A 46 15.57 -2.17 -15.92
N TRP A 47 16.50 -1.79 -15.04
CA TRP A 47 16.70 -2.48 -13.76
C TRP A 47 15.42 -2.49 -12.92
N LEU A 48 14.77 -1.34 -12.76
CA LEU A 48 13.52 -1.24 -12.00
C LEU A 48 12.37 -2.02 -12.66
N ASN A 49 12.27 -1.97 -14.00
CA ASN A 49 11.26 -2.72 -14.74
C ASN A 49 11.41 -4.23 -14.55
N VAL A 50 12.64 -4.75 -14.63
CA VAL A 50 12.90 -6.18 -14.40
C VAL A 50 12.67 -6.53 -12.93
N LEU A 51 13.09 -5.68 -11.99
CA LEU A 51 12.88 -5.89 -10.56
C LEU A 51 11.40 -6.12 -10.20
N LYS A 52 10.48 -5.40 -10.86
CA LYS A 52 9.02 -5.55 -10.67
C LYS A 52 8.49 -6.91 -11.14
N ARG A 53 9.16 -7.57 -12.09
CA ARG A 53 8.67 -8.78 -12.78
C ARG A 53 9.29 -10.08 -12.26
N VAL A 54 10.35 -10.01 -11.44
CA VAL A 54 11.08 -11.18 -10.95
C VAL A 54 10.72 -11.56 -9.51
N LYS A 55 11.02 -12.82 -9.14
CA LYS A 55 10.84 -13.37 -7.78
C LYS A 55 11.82 -12.75 -6.78
N VAL A 56 11.51 -12.88 -5.50
CA VAL A 56 12.21 -12.20 -4.40
C VAL A 56 13.71 -12.52 -4.34
N GLU A 57 14.11 -13.75 -4.64
CA GLU A 57 15.51 -14.18 -4.69
C GLU A 57 16.28 -13.42 -5.77
N GLN A 58 15.67 -13.29 -6.96
CA GLN A 58 16.27 -12.55 -8.07
C GLN A 58 16.31 -11.04 -7.80
N ARG A 59 15.33 -10.49 -7.07
CA ARG A 59 15.35 -9.08 -6.66
C ARG A 59 16.58 -8.75 -5.83
N LEU A 60 16.98 -9.64 -4.93
CA LEU A 60 18.20 -9.49 -4.15
C LEU A 60 19.46 -9.46 -5.06
N VAL A 61 19.56 -10.36 -6.04
CA VAL A 61 20.68 -10.38 -7.00
C VAL A 61 20.76 -9.07 -7.78
N LEU A 62 19.61 -8.53 -8.20
CA LEU A 62 19.53 -7.22 -8.86
C LEU A 62 19.95 -6.07 -7.93
N PHE A 63 19.66 -6.15 -6.63
CA PHE A 63 20.17 -5.19 -5.65
C PHE A 63 21.68 -5.30 -5.45
N TYR A 64 22.27 -6.50 -5.56
CA TYR A 64 23.73 -6.64 -5.56
C TYR A 64 24.39 -5.98 -6.77
N LEU A 65 23.78 -6.12 -7.96
CA LEU A 65 24.22 -5.39 -9.15
C LEU A 65 24.15 -3.88 -8.94
N ALA A 66 23.01 -3.36 -8.49
CA ALA A 66 22.84 -1.93 -8.23
C ALA A 66 23.87 -1.44 -7.20
N ASN A 67 24.08 -2.20 -6.12
CA ASN A 67 25.06 -1.89 -5.11
C ASN A 67 26.48 -1.77 -5.69
N ASP A 68 26.93 -2.72 -6.52
CA ASP A 68 28.27 -2.68 -7.11
C ASP A 68 28.44 -1.47 -8.06
N VAL A 69 27.46 -1.22 -8.93
CA VAL A 69 27.49 -0.09 -9.87
C VAL A 69 27.47 1.25 -9.13
N ILE A 70 26.60 1.42 -8.13
CA ILE A 70 26.48 2.66 -7.34
C ILE A 70 27.78 2.92 -6.58
N GLN A 71 28.34 1.93 -5.89
CA GLN A 71 29.59 2.09 -5.14
C GLN A 71 30.78 2.43 -6.04
N TYR A 72 30.89 1.78 -7.20
CA TYR A 72 31.93 2.10 -8.17
C TYR A 72 31.75 3.52 -8.71
N SER A 73 30.52 3.89 -9.06
CA SER A 73 30.16 5.19 -9.59
C SER A 73 30.43 6.31 -8.59
N LYS A 74 30.18 6.10 -7.30
CA LYS A 74 30.54 7.05 -6.25
C LYS A 74 32.06 7.30 -6.20
N ARG A 75 32.89 6.26 -6.29
CA ARG A 75 34.36 6.41 -6.27
C ARG A 75 34.90 7.11 -7.52
N LYS A 76 34.24 6.97 -8.66
CA LYS A 76 34.63 7.57 -9.95
C LYS A 76 33.89 8.86 -10.30
N ASN A 77 32.95 9.28 -9.45
CA ASN A 77 32.07 10.43 -9.67
C ASN A 77 31.25 10.34 -10.96
N TYR A 78 30.57 9.20 -11.19
CA TYR A 78 29.64 9.00 -12.31
C TYR A 78 28.18 9.29 -11.93
N GLU A 79 27.35 9.62 -12.93
CA GLU A 79 25.93 10.06 -12.82
C GLU A 79 24.96 8.99 -12.29
N PHE A 80 25.41 7.75 -12.14
CA PHE A 80 24.60 6.63 -11.67
C PHE A 80 24.05 6.83 -10.25
N VAL A 81 24.81 7.47 -9.36
CA VAL A 81 24.40 7.67 -7.96
C VAL A 81 23.10 8.46 -7.89
N GLU A 82 23.04 9.58 -8.61
CA GLU A 82 21.84 10.43 -8.71
C GLU A 82 20.68 9.69 -9.38
N SER A 83 20.98 8.94 -10.44
CA SER A 83 19.96 8.25 -11.25
C SER A 83 19.25 7.14 -10.50
N TRP A 84 19.96 6.46 -9.59
CA TRP A 84 19.37 5.43 -8.74
C TRP A 84 18.49 6.00 -7.63
N GLY A 85 18.68 7.25 -7.19
CA GLY A 85 17.99 7.81 -6.01
C GLY A 85 16.47 7.60 -6.03
N LEU A 86 15.78 8.17 -7.02
CA LEU A 86 14.31 8.04 -7.14
C LEU A 86 13.86 6.60 -7.43
N ASN A 87 14.69 5.80 -8.09
CA ASN A 87 14.36 4.43 -8.45
C ASN A 87 14.52 3.47 -7.26
N LEU A 88 15.44 3.77 -6.33
CA LEU A 88 15.61 3.03 -5.09
C LEU A 88 14.38 3.19 -4.19
N GLN A 89 13.83 4.39 -4.06
CA GLN A 89 12.59 4.61 -3.31
C GLN A 89 11.42 3.77 -3.86
N LYS A 90 11.31 3.63 -5.19
CA LYS A 90 10.31 2.76 -5.84
C LYS A 90 10.61 1.26 -5.72
N ALA A 91 11.89 0.90 -5.66
CA ALA A 91 12.36 -0.48 -5.59
C ALA A 91 12.28 -1.08 -4.19
N THR A 92 12.55 -0.28 -3.15
CA THR A 92 12.63 -0.73 -1.76
C THR A 92 11.38 -1.47 -1.26
N PRO A 93 10.14 -1.06 -1.58
CA PRO A 93 8.95 -1.82 -1.21
C PRO A 93 8.89 -3.25 -1.79
N LEU A 94 9.61 -3.51 -2.88
CA LEU A 94 9.62 -4.82 -3.56
C LEU A 94 10.55 -5.84 -2.87
N VAL A 95 11.31 -5.43 -1.85
CA VAL A 95 12.31 -6.28 -1.15
C VAL A 95 12.10 -6.31 0.36
N ARG A 96 10.86 -6.12 0.82
CA ARG A 96 10.46 -6.16 2.25
C ARG A 96 10.47 -7.55 2.89
N ASP A 97 10.49 -8.60 2.07
CA ASP A 97 10.45 -9.99 2.48
C ASP A 97 11.57 -10.34 3.47
N ASP A 98 11.21 -11.07 4.54
CA ASP A 98 12.11 -11.42 5.65
C ASP A 98 13.38 -12.16 5.18
N LYS A 99 13.31 -12.93 4.09
CA LYS A 99 14.45 -13.70 3.58
C LYS A 99 15.57 -12.81 3.02
N VAL A 100 15.21 -11.67 2.43
CA VAL A 100 16.16 -10.76 1.75
C VAL A 100 16.39 -9.46 2.50
N ARG A 101 15.42 -9.02 3.32
CA ARG A 101 15.47 -7.75 4.07
C ARG A 101 16.78 -7.55 4.85
N PRO A 102 17.32 -8.52 5.62
CA PRO A 102 18.58 -8.32 6.34
C PRO A 102 19.77 -8.00 5.41
N LYS A 103 19.76 -8.58 4.19
CA LYS A 103 20.80 -8.35 3.20
C LYS A 103 20.64 -6.98 2.53
N ILE A 104 19.41 -6.51 2.31
CA ILE A 104 19.15 -5.16 1.82
C ILE A 104 19.53 -4.11 2.87
N LEU A 105 19.18 -4.31 4.14
CA LEU A 105 19.62 -3.42 5.23
C LEU A 105 21.14 -3.32 5.31
N ARG A 106 21.85 -4.44 5.10
CA ARG A 106 23.31 -4.44 5.02
C ARG A 106 23.83 -3.56 3.88
N ILE A 107 23.17 -3.55 2.71
CA ILE A 107 23.52 -2.66 1.59
C ILE A 107 23.35 -1.19 1.99
N PHE A 108 22.22 -0.82 2.58
CA PHE A 108 21.97 0.56 3.03
C PHE A 108 22.99 1.02 4.07
N LYS A 109 23.33 0.16 5.03
CA LYS A 109 24.39 0.42 6.01
C LYS A 109 25.76 0.64 5.37
N ILE A 110 26.09 -0.08 4.29
CA ILE A 110 27.33 0.15 3.55
C ILE A 110 27.31 1.51 2.84
N TRP A 111 26.15 1.92 2.30
CA TRP A 111 25.98 3.23 1.67
C TRP A 111 26.12 4.37 2.68
N GLU A 112 25.58 4.21 3.88
CA GLU A 112 25.74 5.12 5.03
C GLU A 112 27.23 5.25 5.40
N GLN A 113 27.90 4.14 5.70
CA GLN A 113 29.32 4.10 6.10
C GLN A 113 30.28 4.72 5.07
N ARG A 114 29.87 4.76 3.80
CA ARG A 114 30.68 5.30 2.69
C ARG A 114 30.17 6.64 2.18
N SER A 115 29.18 7.23 2.84
CA SER A 115 28.55 8.49 2.45
C SER A 115 28.16 8.53 0.97
N VAL A 116 27.57 7.42 0.50
CA VAL A 116 27.07 7.29 -0.88
C VAL A 116 25.83 8.17 -1.04
N TYR A 117 24.91 8.06 -0.09
CA TYR A 117 23.73 8.90 0.10
C TYR A 117 23.76 9.52 1.50
N ASP A 118 22.99 10.58 1.71
CA ASP A 118 22.84 11.21 3.03
C ASP A 118 21.95 10.38 3.98
N ASP A 119 22.06 10.71 5.27
CA ASP A 119 21.39 9.99 6.35
C ASP A 119 19.86 10.13 6.26
N GLU A 120 19.35 11.27 5.79
CA GLU A 120 17.92 11.51 5.62
C GLU A 120 17.32 10.55 4.59
N PHE A 121 17.95 10.46 3.40
CA PHE A 121 17.53 9.56 2.34
C PHE A 121 17.64 8.09 2.76
N LEU A 122 18.71 7.70 3.46
CA LEU A 122 18.90 6.31 3.92
C LEU A 122 17.93 5.93 5.05
N SER A 123 17.59 6.89 5.91
CA SER A 123 16.52 6.73 6.91
C SER A 123 15.17 6.50 6.22
N ASP A 124 14.84 7.28 5.19
CA ASP A 124 13.63 7.11 4.40
C ASP A 124 13.57 5.72 3.72
N LEU A 125 14.66 5.28 3.09
CA LEU A 125 14.73 3.94 2.49
C LEU A 125 14.57 2.84 3.55
N THR A 126 15.20 2.99 4.71
CA THR A 126 15.07 2.03 5.82
C THR A 126 13.64 2.00 6.37
N GLY A 127 12.98 3.16 6.46
CA GLY A 127 11.57 3.29 6.79
C GLY A 127 10.69 2.58 5.76
N LEU A 128 10.91 2.82 4.46
CA LEU A 128 10.18 2.16 3.37
C LEU A 128 10.35 0.64 3.38
N LEU A 129 11.52 0.14 3.80
CA LEU A 129 11.82 -1.29 3.91
C LEU A 129 11.14 -1.92 5.14
N SER A 130 11.02 -1.16 6.23
CA SER A 130 10.40 -1.61 7.48
C SER A 130 8.87 -1.45 7.50
N ALA A 131 8.32 -0.55 6.68
CA ALA A 131 6.90 -0.20 6.62
C ALA A 131 5.95 -1.34 6.15
N GLY A 132 6.47 -2.55 5.90
CA GLY A 132 5.66 -3.74 5.60
C GLY A 132 6.17 -5.03 6.24
N ALA A 133 6.99 -4.94 7.31
CA ALA A 133 7.43 -6.09 8.09
C ALA A 133 6.31 -6.59 9.02
N VAL A 134 5.15 -6.94 8.46
CA VAL A 134 4.16 -7.80 9.13
C VAL A 134 4.52 -9.22 8.71
N LYS A 135 4.82 -10.07 9.70
CA LYS A 135 5.04 -11.51 9.49
C LYS A 135 3.86 -12.05 8.69
N LYS A 136 4.10 -12.49 7.45
CA LYS A 136 3.19 -13.43 6.78
C LYS A 136 3.41 -14.79 7.42
N SER A 137 2.75 -15.03 8.54
CA SER A 137 2.32 -16.39 8.87
C SER A 137 1.32 -16.81 7.80
N ASP A 138 1.40 -18.07 7.42
CA ASP A 138 0.72 -18.76 6.32
C ASP A 138 -0.80 -18.93 6.55
N ASP A 139 -1.46 -17.92 7.11
CA ASP A 139 -2.91 -17.89 7.33
C ASP A 139 -3.46 -16.61 6.71
N ASP A 140 -4.33 -16.79 5.72
CA ASP A 140 -4.89 -15.79 4.82
C ASP A 140 -5.93 -14.90 5.53
N SER A 141 -5.50 -14.19 6.57
CA SER A 141 -6.33 -13.24 7.30
C SER A 141 -5.72 -11.85 7.25
N GLU A 142 -5.80 -11.21 6.09
CA GLU A 142 -5.74 -9.75 6.00
C GLU A 142 -6.69 -9.16 7.04
N PHE A 143 -6.22 -8.20 7.85
CA PHE A 143 -7.02 -7.61 8.92
C PHE A 143 -8.38 -7.11 8.38
N GLN A 144 -9.47 -7.67 8.90
CA GLN A 144 -10.83 -7.28 8.54
C GLN A 144 -11.49 -6.48 9.68
N PRO A 145 -11.88 -5.22 9.46
CA PRO A 145 -12.58 -4.41 10.47
C PRO A 145 -13.85 -5.08 11.01
N SER A 146 -14.58 -5.81 10.16
CA SER A 146 -15.80 -6.54 10.53
C SER A 146 -15.54 -7.65 11.57
N GLN A 147 -14.41 -8.35 11.46
CA GLN A 147 -14.01 -9.37 12.44
C GLN A 147 -13.73 -8.75 13.81
N LEU A 148 -13.07 -7.58 13.84
CA LEU A 148 -12.83 -6.85 15.09
C LEU A 148 -14.14 -6.45 15.76
N VAL A 149 -15.09 -5.89 15.00
CA VAL A 149 -16.41 -5.51 15.52
C VAL A 149 -17.15 -6.73 16.08
N ASN A 150 -17.11 -7.86 15.36
CA ASN A 150 -17.75 -9.10 15.82
C ASN A 150 -17.12 -9.63 17.12
N LYS A 151 -15.79 -9.57 17.26
CA LYS A 151 -15.08 -9.97 18.48
C LYS A 151 -15.39 -9.06 19.66
N ILE A 152 -15.50 -7.74 19.46
CA ILE A 152 -15.93 -6.80 20.49
C ILE A 152 -17.34 -7.13 20.97
N LYS A 153 -18.28 -7.34 20.05
CA LYS A 153 -19.66 -7.74 20.38
C LYS A 153 -19.70 -9.07 21.14
N GLN A 154 -18.90 -10.05 20.71
CA GLN A 154 -18.79 -11.34 21.40
C GLN A 154 -18.31 -11.17 22.85
N CYS A 155 -17.27 -10.37 23.09
CA CYS A 155 -16.80 -10.09 24.45
C CYS A 155 -17.86 -9.41 25.31
N SER A 156 -18.63 -8.45 24.75
CA SER A 156 -19.71 -7.78 25.49
C SER A 156 -20.83 -8.75 25.91
N VAL A 157 -21.16 -9.74 25.08
CA VAL A 157 -22.14 -10.78 25.43
C VAL A 157 -21.60 -11.70 26.54
N LEU A 158 -20.33 -12.09 26.45
CA LEU A 158 -19.71 -12.96 27.46
C LEU A 158 -19.55 -12.23 28.80
N GLU A 159 -19.19 -10.94 28.79
CA GLU A 159 -19.16 -10.09 29.98
C GLU A 159 -20.52 -10.06 30.68
N ALA A 160 -21.61 -9.89 29.93
CA ALA A 160 -22.96 -9.91 30.49
C ALA A 160 -23.36 -11.27 31.11
N ASP A 161 -22.95 -12.40 30.51
CA ASP A 161 -23.16 -13.73 31.11
C ASP A 161 -22.32 -13.92 32.38
N THR A 162 -21.04 -13.54 32.35
CA THR A 162 -20.16 -13.59 33.53
C THR A 162 -20.71 -12.76 34.68
N ASP A 163 -21.15 -11.52 34.41
CA ASP A 163 -21.76 -10.63 35.41
C ASP A 163 -23.03 -11.22 36.00
N LEU A 164 -23.88 -11.84 35.16
CA LEU A 164 -25.08 -12.54 35.63
C LEU A 164 -24.72 -13.71 36.56
N ARG A 165 -23.75 -14.54 36.18
CA ARG A 165 -23.31 -15.67 37.03
C ARG A 165 -22.66 -15.19 38.32
N LEU A 166 -21.90 -14.09 38.28
CA LEU A 166 -21.33 -13.49 39.48
C LEU A 166 -22.42 -12.98 40.41
N LYS A 167 -23.48 -12.37 39.85
CA LYS A 167 -24.64 -11.94 40.62
C LYS A 167 -25.37 -13.12 41.27
N GLU A 168 -25.54 -14.24 40.57
CA GLU A 168 -26.11 -15.48 41.12
C GLU A 168 -25.30 -16.01 42.32
N ILE A 169 -23.97 -15.86 42.32
CA ILE A 169 -23.13 -16.22 43.48
C ILE A 169 -23.43 -15.31 44.67
N HIS A 170 -23.51 -13.99 44.46
CA HIS A 170 -23.74 -13.03 45.53
C HIS A 170 -25.17 -13.10 46.11
N GLU A 171 -26.16 -13.45 45.28
CA GLU A 171 -27.55 -13.64 45.70
C GLU A 171 -27.82 -15.03 46.28
N SER A 172 -26.80 -15.90 46.31
CA SER A 172 -26.92 -17.22 46.92
C SER A 172 -27.21 -17.11 48.41
N HIS A 173 -28.07 -18.02 48.89
CA HIS A 173 -28.33 -18.17 50.33
C HIS A 173 -27.15 -18.80 51.08
N LEU A 174 -26.16 -19.32 50.36
CA LEU A 174 -24.90 -19.81 50.89
C LEU A 174 -23.83 -18.72 50.77
N GLU A 175 -22.96 -18.63 51.78
CA GLU A 175 -21.80 -17.74 51.81
C GLU A 175 -20.67 -18.24 50.88
N LEU A 176 -20.94 -18.33 49.58
CA LEU A 176 -20.06 -18.96 48.59
C LEU A 176 -18.73 -18.23 48.40
N SER A 177 -18.63 -16.97 48.83
CA SER A 177 -17.43 -16.14 48.72
C SER A 177 -16.50 -16.23 49.93
N ASP A 178 -16.93 -16.84 51.04
CA ASP A 178 -16.16 -16.95 52.28
C ASP A 178 -16.25 -18.37 52.86
N ALA A 179 -15.12 -19.09 52.81
CA ALA A 179 -15.04 -20.47 53.25
C ALA A 179 -15.27 -20.66 54.77
N GLU A 180 -14.97 -19.65 55.59
CA GLU A 180 -15.15 -19.73 57.04
C GLU A 180 -16.61 -19.49 57.42
N LEU A 181 -17.24 -18.47 56.84
CA LEU A 181 -18.67 -18.19 57.03
C LEU A 181 -19.55 -19.30 56.47
N LEU A 182 -19.21 -19.85 55.30
CA LEU A 182 -19.89 -21.01 54.74
C LEU A 182 -19.87 -22.18 55.73
N ARG A 183 -18.69 -22.54 56.24
CA ARG A 183 -18.55 -23.63 57.22
C ARG A 183 -19.32 -23.38 58.52
N ALA A 184 -19.39 -22.13 58.98
CA ALA A 184 -20.17 -21.78 60.17
C ALA A 184 -21.67 -21.98 59.93
N SER A 185 -22.20 -21.48 58.79
CA SER A 185 -23.62 -21.58 58.43
C SER A 185 -24.10 -23.03 58.28
N LEU A 186 -23.22 -23.94 57.84
CA LEU A 186 -23.55 -25.36 57.64
C LEU A 186 -23.63 -26.14 58.97
N LYS A 187 -22.94 -25.69 60.03
CA LYS A 187 -22.96 -26.37 61.35
C LYS A 187 -24.30 -26.22 62.08
N GLU A 188 -25.07 -25.19 61.75
CA GLU A 188 -26.35 -24.89 62.39
C GLU A 188 -27.52 -25.69 61.80
N ARG A 189 -27.26 -26.48 60.74
CA ARG A 189 -28.30 -27.22 60.02
C ARG A 189 -28.50 -28.63 60.58
N GLY A 190 -29.76 -29.00 60.82
CA GLY A 190 -30.14 -30.25 61.49
C GLY A 190 -30.27 -31.49 60.61
N ASN A 191 -30.46 -31.34 59.28
CA ASN A 191 -30.65 -32.45 58.35
C ASN A 191 -29.48 -32.55 57.35
N LYS A 192 -28.85 -33.73 57.26
CA LYS A 192 -27.65 -33.96 56.45
C LYS A 192 -27.95 -33.97 54.95
N ASP A 193 -29.07 -34.56 54.54
CA ASP A 193 -29.43 -34.70 53.12
C ASP A 193 -29.76 -33.33 52.50
N ASP A 194 -30.36 -32.43 53.29
CA ASP A 194 -30.65 -31.05 52.87
C ASP A 194 -29.35 -30.24 52.70
N VAL A 195 -28.38 -30.41 53.60
CA VAL A 195 -27.06 -29.76 53.54
C VAL A 195 -26.26 -30.23 52.33
N GLU A 196 -26.25 -31.54 52.05
CA GLU A 196 -25.56 -32.09 50.89
C GLU A 196 -26.15 -31.54 49.58
N LYS A 197 -27.47 -31.48 49.49
CA LYS A 197 -28.15 -30.92 48.31
C LYS A 197 -27.82 -29.44 48.11
N GLU A 198 -27.94 -28.61 49.15
CA GLU A 198 -27.61 -27.18 49.08
C GLU A 198 -26.15 -26.95 48.68
N LEU A 199 -25.21 -27.74 49.23
CA LEU A 199 -23.79 -27.64 48.89
C LEU A 199 -23.54 -27.99 47.42
N ASN A 200 -24.18 -29.05 46.91
CA ASN A 200 -24.09 -29.42 45.49
C ASN A 200 -24.64 -28.31 44.58
N ASP A 201 -25.75 -27.67 44.96
CA ASP A 201 -26.31 -26.52 44.23
C ASP A 201 -25.34 -25.31 44.24
N GLY A 202 -24.69 -25.06 45.38
CA GLY A 202 -23.64 -24.04 45.53
C GLY A 202 -22.41 -24.32 44.68
N ILE A 203 -21.91 -25.57 44.67
CA ILE A 203 -20.81 -26.01 43.80
C ILE A 203 -21.18 -25.76 42.34
N ALA A 204 -22.35 -26.22 41.90
CA ALA A 204 -22.81 -26.03 40.53
C ALA A 204 -22.97 -24.54 40.15
N CYS A 205 -23.29 -23.67 41.11
CA CYS A 205 -23.33 -22.22 40.91
C CYS A 205 -21.92 -21.65 40.64
N VAL A 206 -20.94 -21.97 41.49
CA VAL A 206 -19.55 -21.51 41.34
C VAL A 206 -18.90 -22.08 40.08
N GLU A 207 -19.16 -23.34 39.73
CA GLU A 207 -18.67 -23.96 38.49
C GLU A 207 -19.18 -23.26 37.24
N ARG A 208 -20.47 -22.89 37.21
CA ARG A 208 -21.07 -22.13 36.10
C ARG A 208 -20.40 -20.78 35.91
N TYR A 209 -20.19 -20.03 37.00
CA TYR A 209 -19.45 -18.76 36.95
C TYR A 209 -18.01 -18.95 36.47
N THR A 210 -17.30 -19.93 37.03
CA THR A 210 -15.91 -20.21 36.66
C THR A 210 -15.80 -20.55 35.17
N ALA A 211 -16.71 -21.37 34.64
CA ALA A 211 -16.74 -21.70 33.23
C ALA A 211 -17.07 -20.50 32.33
N ALA A 212 -17.99 -19.62 32.75
CA ALA A 212 -18.29 -18.37 32.04
C ALA A 212 -17.06 -17.46 31.97
N LEU A 213 -16.43 -17.22 33.13
CA LEU A 213 -15.23 -16.39 33.25
C LEU A 213 -14.05 -16.92 32.41
N GLN A 214 -13.83 -18.24 32.39
CA GLN A 214 -12.79 -18.85 31.55
C GLN A 214 -13.04 -18.62 30.05
N ARG A 215 -14.30 -18.74 29.58
CA ARG A 215 -14.64 -18.46 28.17
C ARG A 215 -14.43 -16.99 27.84
N GLU A 216 -14.79 -16.10 28.74
CA GLU A 216 -14.59 -14.66 28.57
C GLU A 216 -13.10 -14.30 28.49
N ILE A 217 -12.26 -14.84 29.37
CA ILE A 217 -10.80 -14.63 29.34
C ILE A 217 -10.22 -15.01 27.99
N VAL A 218 -10.52 -16.22 27.49
CA VAL A 218 -10.04 -16.69 26.18
C VAL A 218 -10.52 -15.78 25.05
N ALA A 219 -11.78 -15.31 25.10
CA ALA A 219 -12.30 -14.38 24.11
C ALA A 219 -11.61 -13.02 24.15
N ARG A 220 -11.34 -12.49 25.36
CA ARG A 220 -10.63 -11.21 25.56
C ARG A 220 -9.17 -11.29 25.12
N GLU A 221 -8.47 -12.40 25.38
CA GLU A 221 -7.11 -12.63 24.88
C GLU A 221 -7.07 -12.59 23.34
N ALA A 222 -8.02 -13.27 22.69
CA ALA A 222 -8.14 -13.21 21.23
C ALA A 222 -8.46 -11.80 20.71
N LEU A 223 -9.32 -11.05 21.41
CA LEU A 223 -9.64 -9.66 21.06
C LEU A 223 -8.42 -8.74 21.23
N LEU A 224 -7.64 -8.88 22.30
CA LEU A 224 -6.40 -8.10 22.52
C LEU A 224 -5.36 -8.35 21.42
N ALA A 225 -5.20 -9.61 21.00
CA ALA A 225 -4.35 -9.94 19.86
C ALA A 225 -4.83 -9.24 18.59
N LEU A 226 -6.13 -9.29 18.30
CA LEU A 226 -6.71 -8.65 17.11
C LEU A 226 -6.64 -7.12 17.16
N LEU A 227 -6.81 -6.50 18.33
CA LEU A 227 -6.63 -5.05 18.54
C LEU A 227 -5.19 -4.61 18.31
N SER A 228 -4.22 -5.44 18.70
CA SER A 228 -2.80 -5.17 18.43
C SER A 228 -2.52 -5.18 16.93
N THR A 229 -3.07 -6.18 16.22
CA THR A 229 -3.01 -6.24 14.74
C THR A 229 -3.71 -5.04 14.10
N ALA A 230 -4.89 -4.66 14.57
CA ALA A 230 -5.64 -3.49 14.09
C ALA A 230 -4.83 -2.19 14.25
N THR A 231 -4.17 -2.02 15.39
CA THR A 231 -3.34 -0.85 15.68
C THR A 231 -2.19 -0.74 14.68
N GLN A 232 -1.51 -1.85 14.40
CA GLN A 232 -0.45 -1.87 13.40
C GLN A 232 -0.99 -1.59 11.99
N TYR A 233 -2.11 -2.20 11.61
CA TYR A 233 -2.76 -2.00 10.32
C TYR A 233 -3.11 -0.52 10.08
N TYR A 234 -3.84 0.11 11.01
CA TYR A 234 -4.25 1.50 10.87
C TYR A 234 -3.09 2.50 10.98
N ALA A 235 -2.01 2.16 11.71
CA ALA A 235 -0.79 2.95 11.70
C ALA A 235 -0.14 2.98 10.31
N THR A 236 -0.07 1.83 9.64
CA THR A 236 0.47 1.71 8.27
C THR A 236 -0.41 2.47 7.28
N GLN A 237 -1.73 2.22 7.28
CA GLN A 237 -2.69 2.92 6.41
C GLN A 237 -2.60 4.44 6.56
N ARG A 238 -2.51 4.94 7.80
CA ARG A 238 -2.32 6.37 8.08
C ARG A 238 -1.01 6.90 7.50
N GLY A 239 0.06 6.12 7.53
CA GLY A 239 1.34 6.48 6.92
C GLY A 239 1.22 6.65 5.40
N GLU A 240 0.59 5.69 4.73
CA GLU A 240 0.38 5.72 3.27
C GLU A 240 -0.49 6.91 2.85
N VAL A 241 -1.61 7.12 3.53
CA VAL A 241 -2.50 8.27 3.29
C VAL A 241 -1.77 9.60 3.49
N LYS A 242 -0.90 9.72 4.49
CA LYS A 242 -0.09 10.95 4.69
C LYS A 242 0.83 11.24 3.50
N VAL A 243 1.49 10.22 2.95
CA VAL A 243 2.36 10.38 1.77
C VAL A 243 1.55 10.88 0.58
N VAL A 244 0.39 10.27 0.33
CA VAL A 244 -0.51 10.68 -0.75
C VAL A 244 -1.01 12.11 -0.55
N ALA A 245 -1.53 12.43 0.65
CA ALA A 245 -2.02 13.77 0.97
C ALA A 245 -0.92 14.84 0.80
N TYR A 246 0.32 14.54 1.20
CA TYR A 246 1.46 15.42 1.00
C TYR A 246 1.77 15.64 -0.49
N ALA A 247 1.74 14.58 -1.31
CA ALA A 247 1.93 14.68 -2.75
C ALA A 247 0.87 15.56 -3.42
N TYR A 248 -0.41 15.39 -3.07
CA TYR A 248 -1.51 16.21 -3.58
C TYR A 248 -1.40 17.67 -3.12
N LYS A 249 -1.01 17.91 -1.87
CA LYS A 249 -0.76 19.27 -1.36
C LYS A 249 0.33 19.97 -2.18
N ASN A 250 1.44 19.28 -2.45
CA ASN A 250 2.55 19.83 -3.24
C ASN A 250 2.15 20.04 -4.70
N PHE A 251 1.39 19.11 -5.29
CA PHE A 251 0.84 19.28 -6.64
C PHE A 251 -0.08 20.51 -6.71
N GLY A 252 -1.01 20.66 -5.76
CA GLY A 252 -1.89 21.83 -5.69
C GLY A 252 -1.13 23.14 -5.54
N ALA A 253 -0.03 23.17 -4.77
CA ALA A 253 0.84 24.34 -4.67
C ALA A 253 1.48 24.70 -6.02
N ARG A 254 1.97 23.70 -6.78
CA ARG A 254 2.52 23.91 -8.13
C ARG A 254 1.47 24.42 -9.12
N VAL A 255 0.26 23.86 -9.10
CA VAL A 255 -0.85 24.32 -9.94
C VAL A 255 -1.20 25.78 -9.63
N LYS A 256 -1.29 26.15 -8.35
CA LYS A 256 -1.52 27.55 -7.95
C LYS A 256 -0.41 28.48 -8.43
N ALA A 257 0.85 28.06 -8.32
CA ALA A 257 1.99 28.84 -8.79
C ALA A 257 1.98 29.02 -10.31
N LEU A 258 1.64 27.96 -11.06
CA LEU A 258 1.49 28.03 -12.52
C LEU A 258 0.36 28.97 -12.92
N LYS A 259 -0.81 28.87 -12.24
CA LYS A 259 -1.93 29.78 -12.46
C LYS A 259 -1.49 31.23 -12.28
N ARG A 260 -0.81 31.54 -11.17
CA ARG A 260 -0.33 32.91 -10.90
C ARG A 260 0.57 33.43 -12.02
N LYS A 261 1.50 32.61 -12.51
CA LYS A 261 2.36 32.97 -13.65
C LYS A 261 1.59 33.16 -14.94
N LEU A 262 0.56 32.33 -15.19
CA LEU A 262 -0.30 32.47 -16.35
C LEU A 262 -1.10 33.77 -16.28
N ASP A 263 -1.68 34.08 -15.12
CA ASP A 263 -2.41 35.33 -14.84
C ASP A 263 -1.50 36.56 -15.04
N GLU A 264 -0.22 36.47 -14.69
CA GLU A 264 0.79 37.51 -14.92
C GLU A 264 1.17 37.65 -16.42
N LEU A 265 1.17 36.56 -17.20
CA LEU A 265 1.58 36.54 -18.60
C LEU A 265 0.44 36.88 -19.57
N ILE A 266 -0.81 36.54 -19.24
CA ILE A 266 -1.98 36.81 -20.08
C ILE A 266 -2.03 38.26 -20.58
N PRO A 267 -1.80 39.31 -19.75
CA PRO A 267 -1.82 40.70 -20.20
C PRO A 267 -0.65 41.08 -21.13
N THR A 268 0.43 40.30 -21.13
CA THR A 268 1.62 40.54 -21.97
C THR A 268 1.50 39.92 -23.35
N LEU A 269 0.51 39.05 -23.55
CA LEU A 269 0.25 38.50 -24.87
C LEU A 269 -0.25 39.63 -25.77
N PRO A 270 0.30 39.76 -26.98
CA PRO A 270 -0.25 40.69 -27.95
C PRO A 270 -1.73 40.35 -28.16
N ASN A 271 -2.60 41.35 -28.11
CA ASN A 271 -4.00 41.18 -28.45
C ASN A 271 -4.07 40.43 -29.78
N ALA A 272 -4.59 39.20 -29.74
CA ALA A 272 -4.68 38.38 -30.93
C ALA A 272 -5.71 39.01 -31.87
N ALA A 273 -5.21 39.32 -33.06
CA ALA A 273 -5.87 39.86 -34.25
C ALA A 273 -6.20 41.37 -34.22
N PRO A 274 -5.68 42.18 -35.17
CA PRO A 274 -6.49 43.28 -35.67
C PRO A 274 -7.84 42.69 -36.09
N SER A 275 -8.94 43.37 -35.74
CA SER A 275 -10.27 43.04 -36.27
C SER A 275 -10.14 42.71 -37.75
N PRO A 276 -10.76 41.62 -38.27
CA PRO A 276 -10.71 41.35 -39.70
C PRO A 276 -11.07 42.63 -40.44
N PRO A 277 -10.37 42.95 -41.56
CA PRO A 277 -10.69 44.15 -42.32
C PRO A 277 -12.19 44.16 -42.59
N GLN A 278 -12.82 45.34 -42.48
CA GLN A 278 -14.25 45.47 -42.77
C GLN A 278 -14.52 44.81 -44.12
N ARG A 279 -15.54 43.96 -44.16
CA ARG A 279 -15.96 43.24 -45.36
C ARG A 279 -16.02 44.24 -46.51
N ASP A 280 -15.18 44.03 -47.52
CA ASP A 280 -15.23 44.80 -48.75
C ASP A 280 -16.57 44.44 -49.42
N GLU A 281 -17.51 45.39 -49.48
CA GLU A 281 -18.87 45.15 -50.00
C GLU A 281 -18.88 44.73 -51.47
N ASP A 282 -17.76 44.92 -52.18
CA ASP A 282 -17.58 44.60 -53.60
C ASP A 282 -17.02 43.19 -53.87
N VAL A 283 -16.73 42.39 -52.83
CA VAL A 283 -16.33 40.97 -53.01
C VAL A 283 -17.55 40.05 -52.81
N PRO A 284 -18.03 39.35 -53.86
CA PRO A 284 -19.16 38.44 -53.71
C PRO A 284 -18.79 37.32 -52.75
N SER A 285 -19.63 37.07 -51.73
CA SER A 285 -19.47 35.87 -50.90
C SER A 285 -19.65 34.64 -51.79
N PRO A 286 -18.76 33.62 -51.72
CA PRO A 286 -19.01 32.37 -52.42
C PRO A 286 -20.33 31.80 -51.91
N GLY A 287 -21.22 31.46 -52.84
CA GLY A 287 -22.48 30.78 -52.55
C GLY A 287 -22.22 29.40 -51.94
N PRO A 288 -23.23 28.77 -51.33
CA PRO A 288 -23.08 27.41 -50.85
C PRO A 288 -22.77 26.52 -52.05
N ASP A 289 -21.65 25.80 -52.02
CA ASP A 289 -21.38 24.73 -52.96
C ASP A 289 -22.49 23.68 -52.81
N GLU A 290 -23.46 23.64 -53.73
CA GLU A 290 -24.53 22.64 -53.79
C GLU A 290 -24.05 21.26 -54.30
N ASP A 291 -22.75 21.08 -54.57
CA ASP A 291 -22.22 19.90 -55.27
C ASP A 291 -21.29 18.99 -54.44
N LEU A 292 -21.46 18.92 -53.12
CA LEU A 292 -20.84 17.87 -52.30
C LEU A 292 -21.91 16.90 -51.77
N GLU A 293 -22.31 15.96 -52.64
CA GLU A 293 -22.99 14.74 -52.19
C GLU A 293 -22.05 13.92 -51.31
N LEU A 294 -22.19 14.07 -49.99
CA LEU A 294 -21.56 13.19 -49.03
C LEU A 294 -22.28 11.82 -49.06
N PRO A 295 -21.54 10.69 -49.03
CA PRO A 295 -22.17 9.38 -49.05
C PRO A 295 -23.02 9.19 -47.80
N VAL A 296 -24.27 8.75 -48.00
CA VAL A 296 -25.20 8.36 -46.95
C VAL A 296 -24.58 7.19 -46.16
N PRO A 297 -24.57 7.22 -44.81
CA PRO A 297 -24.04 6.11 -44.04
C PRO A 297 -24.92 4.88 -44.26
N GLU A 298 -24.33 3.80 -44.76
CA GLU A 298 -24.98 2.49 -44.74
C GLU A 298 -25.27 2.13 -43.28
N ASN A 299 -26.55 1.84 -43.04
CA ASN A 299 -27.08 1.33 -41.80
C ASN A 299 -26.54 -0.09 -41.57
N THR A 300 -25.32 -0.20 -41.05
CA THR A 300 -24.88 -1.41 -40.34
C THR A 300 -25.17 -1.17 -38.86
N GLY A 301 -26.24 -1.79 -38.37
CA GLY A 301 -26.56 -1.81 -36.96
C GLY A 301 -25.41 -2.40 -36.15
N ASP A 302 -24.84 -1.57 -35.29
CA ASP A 302 -24.67 -1.87 -33.87
C ASP A 302 -24.50 -0.53 -33.16
N ASP A 303 -25.31 -0.34 -32.12
CA ASP A 303 -25.31 0.83 -31.23
C ASP A 303 -23.93 0.99 -30.57
N ASP A 304 -23.25 2.10 -30.84
CA ASP A 304 -22.32 2.71 -29.89
C ASP A 304 -22.20 4.22 -30.19
N GLU A 305 -23.16 4.97 -29.67
CA GLU A 305 -23.15 6.42 -29.63
C GLU A 305 -22.06 6.87 -28.62
N ILE A 306 -20.81 7.03 -29.09
CA ILE A 306 -19.74 7.64 -28.29
C ILE A 306 -20.00 9.15 -28.18
N ALA A 307 -20.93 9.51 -27.30
CA ALA A 307 -20.99 10.85 -26.74
C ALA A 307 -19.80 11.01 -25.78
N TYR A 308 -18.80 11.79 -26.18
CA TYR A 308 -17.70 12.18 -25.29
C TYR A 308 -18.20 13.05 -24.14
N ASN A 309 -18.72 12.42 -23.09
CA ASN A 309 -19.05 13.06 -21.82
C ASN A 309 -17.77 13.16 -20.97
N ILE A 310 -17.17 14.35 -20.98
CA ILE A 310 -15.95 14.70 -20.23
C ILE A 310 -16.11 14.54 -18.70
N ASP A 311 -17.35 14.50 -18.18
CA ASP A 311 -17.64 14.47 -16.74
C ASP A 311 -17.55 13.09 -16.05
N GLN A 312 -17.33 11.99 -16.79
CA GLN A 312 -17.20 10.66 -16.16
C GLN A 312 -15.79 10.34 -15.62
N THR A 313 -14.78 11.18 -15.87
CA THR A 313 -13.39 10.87 -15.49
C THR A 313 -13.08 10.99 -14.00
N PHE A 314 -14.00 11.53 -13.17
CA PHE A 314 -13.73 11.79 -11.75
C PHE A 314 -14.90 11.49 -10.79
N ASN A 315 -15.75 10.51 -11.10
CA ASN A 315 -16.73 10.05 -10.10
C ASN A 315 -16.11 9.04 -9.14
N SER A 316 -15.90 9.48 -7.90
CA SER A 316 -15.64 8.60 -6.76
C SER A 316 -16.96 7.95 -6.34
N SER A 317 -17.27 6.76 -6.82
CA SER A 317 -18.39 5.98 -6.28
C SER A 317 -17.93 5.21 -5.04
N ILE A 318 -18.56 5.49 -3.90
CA ILE A 318 -18.47 4.68 -2.67
C ILE A 318 -19.27 3.40 -2.91
N ALA A 319 -18.63 2.24 -2.79
CA ALA A 319 -19.33 0.96 -2.75
C ALA A 319 -20.13 0.84 -1.43
N ALA A 320 -21.16 -0.02 -1.41
CA ALA A 320 -22.04 -0.19 -0.25
C ALA A 320 -21.33 -0.67 1.04
N ASP A 321 -20.06 -1.07 0.95
CA ASP A 321 -19.16 -1.44 2.04
C ASP A 321 -18.27 -0.29 2.55
N GLY A 322 -18.37 0.91 1.96
CA GLY A 322 -17.59 2.09 2.33
C GLY A 322 -16.19 2.16 1.72
N SER A 323 -15.82 1.24 0.82
CA SER A 323 -14.51 1.25 0.16
C SER A 323 -14.46 2.23 -1.01
N LEU A 324 -13.39 3.03 -1.09
CA LEU A 324 -13.10 3.95 -2.20
C LEU A 324 -12.26 3.24 -3.26
N TYR A 325 -12.89 2.80 -4.35
CA TYR A 325 -12.16 2.33 -5.53
C TYR A 325 -11.86 3.51 -6.45
N ASN A 326 -10.57 3.78 -6.67
CA ASN A 326 -10.13 4.73 -7.66
C ASN A 326 -10.08 4.04 -9.03
N LEU A 327 -11.14 4.16 -9.84
CA LEU A 327 -11.21 3.61 -11.21
C LEU A 327 -10.23 4.29 -12.19
N GLY A 328 -9.53 5.36 -11.77
CA GLY A 328 -8.67 6.18 -12.64
C GLY A 328 -7.27 5.64 -12.94
N LEU A 329 -6.91 4.41 -12.56
CA LEU A 329 -5.58 3.84 -12.84
C LEU A 329 -5.58 2.54 -13.66
N THR A 330 -6.73 1.91 -13.87
CA THR A 330 -6.82 0.68 -14.67
C THR A 330 -6.89 0.93 -16.17
N SER A 331 -7.32 2.11 -16.63
CA SER A 331 -7.43 2.45 -18.05
C SER A 331 -6.10 2.80 -18.75
N PHE A 332 -4.97 2.80 -18.02
CA PHE A 332 -3.64 3.02 -18.59
C PHE A 332 -2.80 1.74 -18.72
N LEU A 333 -3.33 0.56 -18.39
CA LEU A 333 -2.58 -0.70 -18.39
C LEU A 333 -3.10 -1.76 -19.38
N THR A 334 -4.10 -1.44 -20.20
CA THR A 334 -4.59 -2.34 -21.26
C THR A 334 -4.54 -1.66 -22.62
N SER A 335 -3.32 -1.37 -23.10
CA SER A 335 -3.08 -1.21 -24.53
C SER A 335 -2.26 -2.40 -25.03
N GLU A 336 -2.95 -3.50 -25.30
CA GLU A 336 -2.59 -4.45 -26.35
C GLU A 336 -3.86 -5.28 -26.61
N ASN A 337 -4.58 -4.88 -27.67
CA ASN A 337 -5.40 -5.82 -28.42
C ASN A 337 -4.59 -6.26 -29.65
N PRO A 338 -4.84 -7.45 -30.16
CA PRO A 338 -5.84 -7.55 -31.23
C PRO A 338 -7.23 -7.87 -30.73
#